data_AF-A0A448MRF4-F1
#
_entry.id   AF-A0A448MRF4-F1
#
_cell.length_a   1.000
_cell.length_b   1.000
_cell.length_c   1.000
_cell.angle_alpha   90.00
_cell.angle_beta   90.00
_cell.angle_gamma   90.00
#
_symmetry.space_group_name_H-M   'P 1'
#
loop_
_entity.id
_entity.type
_entity.pdbx_description
1 polymer ?
#
loop_
_entity_poly.entity_id
_entity_poly.type
_entity_poly.pdbx_seq_one_letter_code
_entity_poly.pdbx_strand_id
1 'polypeptide(L)'
;MLSFVKNDEGLFMLSLIVTFLGAFLTLMVMRPIANKIGLVDKPNYRKRHQGAIPLIGGVSLFVGNLCYYLMEWEQLRLPYLYLFSIFVLLAIGILDDRFDISPFLRAGIQAVLAILMIDLGNVYLDHFGQILGPFQLTLGSIGLVITVFATIAIINAFNMIDGIDGLLGGLSCVSLRRLAF
;
A
#
# COMPACT_ATOMS: atom_id res chain seq x y z
N MET A 1 -12.27 -20.49 -26.49
CA MET A 1 -10.92 -20.26 -25.95
C MET A 1 -10.47 -18.81 -26.16
N LEU A 2 -10.45 -18.27 -27.39
CA LEU A 2 -10.17 -16.84 -27.64
C LEU A 2 -11.20 -15.85 -27.04
N SER A 3 -12.45 -16.25 -26.86
CA SER A 3 -13.49 -15.43 -26.20
C SER A 3 -13.40 -15.40 -24.68
N PHE A 4 -12.77 -16.41 -24.06
CA PHE A 4 -12.56 -16.46 -22.60
C PHE A 4 -11.37 -15.59 -22.21
N VAL A 5 -10.26 -15.70 -22.95
CA VAL A 5 -9.07 -14.86 -22.74
C VAL A 5 -9.35 -13.37 -22.96
N LYS A 6 -10.19 -13.01 -23.95
CA LYS A 6 -10.61 -11.61 -24.17
C LYS A 6 -11.48 -11.04 -23.03
N ASN A 7 -12.25 -11.89 -22.34
CA ASN A 7 -13.04 -11.46 -21.20
C ASN A 7 -12.15 -11.11 -20.00
N ASP A 8 -11.07 -11.85 -19.80
CA ASP A 8 -10.12 -11.60 -18.69
C ASP A 8 -9.36 -10.29 -18.89
N GLU A 9 -8.89 -9.98 -20.11
CA GLU A 9 -8.24 -8.70 -20.40
C GLU A 9 -9.20 -7.50 -20.28
N GLY A 10 -10.44 -7.67 -20.75
CA GLY A 10 -11.47 -6.63 -20.64
C GLY A 10 -11.89 -6.36 -19.20
N LEU A 11 -12.04 -7.42 -18.39
CA LEU A 11 -12.33 -7.31 -16.97
C LEU A 11 -11.19 -6.63 -16.20
N PHE A 12 -9.94 -6.99 -16.52
CA PHE A 12 -8.76 -6.37 -15.93
C PHE A 12 -8.64 -4.87 -16.29
N MET A 13 -8.84 -4.50 -17.55
CA MET A 13 -8.86 -3.08 -17.93
C MET A 13 -9.99 -2.31 -17.21
N LEU A 14 -11.16 -2.94 -17.09
CA LEU A 14 -12.29 -2.35 -16.36
C LEU A 14 -11.96 -2.19 -14.87
N SER A 15 -11.33 -3.18 -14.23
CA SER A 15 -10.96 -3.10 -12.81
C SER A 15 -9.96 -1.99 -12.55
N LEU A 16 -9.00 -1.75 -13.46
CA LEU A 16 -8.10 -0.58 -13.39
C LEU A 16 -8.84 0.76 -13.51
N ILE A 17 -9.79 0.88 -14.44
CA ILE A 17 -10.60 2.10 -14.60
C ILE A 17 -11.44 2.36 -13.35
N VAL A 18 -12.11 1.34 -12.83
CA VAL A 18 -12.94 1.44 -11.62
C VAL A 18 -12.08 1.77 -10.40
N THR A 19 -10.87 1.21 -10.29
CA THR A 19 -9.90 1.55 -9.25
C THR A 19 -9.52 3.02 -9.28
N PHE A 20 -9.16 3.54 -10.47
CA PHE A 20 -8.81 4.95 -10.65
C PHE A 20 -10.00 5.87 -10.33
N LEU A 21 -11.18 5.57 -10.86
CA LEU A 21 -12.38 6.36 -10.60
C LEU A 21 -12.79 6.32 -9.13
N GLY A 22 -12.71 5.15 -8.49
CA GLY A 22 -13.00 4.98 -7.07
C GLY A 22 -12.09 5.84 -6.20
N ALA A 23 -10.78 5.81 -6.46
CA ALA A 23 -9.82 6.66 -5.75
C ALA A 23 -10.08 8.15 -6.03
N PHE A 24 -10.23 8.53 -7.31
CA PHE A 24 -10.42 9.92 -7.72
C PHE A 24 -11.70 10.54 -7.13
N LEU A 25 -12.83 9.85 -7.24
CA LEU A 25 -14.11 10.31 -6.70
C LEU A 25 -14.06 10.41 -5.17
N THR A 26 -13.42 9.44 -4.50
CA THR A 26 -13.22 9.50 -3.05
C THR A 26 -12.44 10.74 -2.64
N LEU A 27 -11.36 11.06 -3.37
CA LEU A 27 -10.56 12.26 -3.11
C LEU A 27 -11.41 13.54 -3.28
N MET A 28 -12.21 13.64 -4.34
CA MET A 28 -13.08 14.80 -4.57
C MET A 28 -14.15 14.96 -3.48
N VAL A 29 -14.81 13.87 -3.11
CA VAL A 29 -15.91 13.88 -2.13
C VAL A 29 -15.41 14.07 -0.70
N MET A 30 -14.31 13.41 -0.34
CA MET A 30 -13.77 13.49 1.03
C MET A 30 -13.11 14.83 1.33
N ARG A 31 -12.61 15.57 0.33
CA ARG A 31 -11.96 16.87 0.55
C ARG A 31 -12.79 17.88 1.37
N PRO A 32 -14.05 18.20 1.01
CA PRO A 32 -14.89 19.08 1.83
C PRO A 32 -15.32 18.44 3.15
N ILE A 33 -15.49 17.12 3.21
CA ILE A 33 -15.90 16.40 4.43
C ILE A 33 -14.79 16.42 5.47
N ALA A 34 -13.54 16.15 5.06
CA ALA A 34 -12.36 16.13 5.91
C ALA A 34 -12.17 17.46 6.64
N ASN A 35 -12.39 18.58 5.95
CA ASN A 35 -12.36 19.92 6.55
C ASN A 35 -13.45 20.11 7.62
N LYS A 36 -14.66 19.54 7.42
CA LYS A 36 -15.76 19.64 8.38
C LYS A 36 -15.57 18.76 9.62
N ILE A 37 -15.06 17.55 9.45
CA ILE A 37 -14.85 16.59 10.55
C ILE A 37 -13.50 16.75 11.25
N GLY A 38 -12.65 17.68 10.78
CA GLY A 38 -11.31 17.90 11.33
C GLY A 38 -10.34 16.76 11.03
N LEU A 39 -10.54 16.00 9.96
CA LEU A 39 -9.58 15.04 9.41
C LEU A 39 -8.53 15.81 8.57
N VAL A 40 -7.86 16.74 9.24
CA VAL A 40 -6.89 17.65 8.64
C VAL A 40 -5.63 17.65 9.49
N ASP A 41 -4.49 17.63 8.83
CA ASP A 41 -3.19 17.85 9.42
C ASP A 41 -3.05 19.34 9.73
N LYS A 42 -3.01 19.69 11.01
CA LYS A 42 -2.88 21.08 11.46
C LYS A 42 -1.40 21.44 11.55
N PRO A 43 -1.00 22.64 11.11
CA PRO A 43 0.39 23.06 11.22
C PRO A 43 0.81 23.08 12.70
N ASN A 44 1.89 22.35 12.99
CA ASN A 44 2.55 22.30 14.30
C ASN A 44 3.96 22.90 14.16
N TYR A 45 4.66 23.19 15.27
CA TYR A 45 6.00 23.82 15.30
C TYR A 45 7.06 23.09 14.45
N ARG A 46 6.82 21.84 14.05
CA ARG A 46 7.67 21.03 13.16
C ARG A 46 7.29 21.08 11.66
N LYS A 47 6.09 21.51 11.27
CA LYS A 47 5.60 21.43 9.88
C LYS A 47 5.55 22.82 9.21
N ARG A 48 6.26 22.97 8.08
CA ARG A 48 6.47 24.23 7.33
C ARG A 48 5.36 24.59 6.33
N HIS A 49 4.14 24.04 6.45
CA HIS A 49 3.02 24.40 5.58
C HIS A 49 2.09 25.43 6.22
N GLN A 50 1.59 26.38 5.43
CA GLN A 50 0.52 27.28 5.84
C GLN A 50 -0.84 26.64 5.55
N GLY A 51 -1.68 26.50 6.57
CA GLY A 51 -3.02 25.93 6.45
C GLY A 51 -3.12 24.45 6.81
N ALA A 52 -4.35 23.98 7.01
CA ALA A 52 -4.65 22.61 7.38
C ALA A 52 -4.78 21.74 6.12
N ILE A 53 -4.02 20.64 6.03
CA ILE A 53 -4.00 19.76 4.85
C ILE A 53 -4.94 18.57 5.10
N PRO A 54 -5.95 18.30 4.26
CA PRO A 54 -6.86 17.17 4.45
C PRO A 54 -6.14 15.82 4.34
N LEU A 55 -6.28 14.95 5.35
CA LEU A 55 -5.68 13.60 5.41
C LEU A 55 -6.54 12.59 4.63
N ILE A 56 -6.74 12.85 3.34
CA ILE A 56 -7.67 12.09 2.47
C ILE A 56 -6.97 11.18 1.46
N GLY A 57 -5.66 11.36 1.23
CA GLY A 57 -4.88 10.61 0.25
C GLY A 57 -4.92 9.10 0.52
N GLY A 58 -4.53 8.67 1.73
CA GLY A 58 -4.57 7.26 2.13
C GLY A 58 -5.97 6.64 2.05
N VAL A 59 -7.01 7.40 2.42
CA VAL A 59 -8.41 6.95 2.32
C VAL A 59 -8.80 6.70 0.86
N SER A 60 -8.41 7.61 -0.04
CA SER A 60 -8.67 7.46 -1.47
C SER A 60 -7.98 6.25 -2.09
N LEU A 61 -6.72 5.98 -1.68
CA LEU A 61 -5.97 4.79 -2.11
C LEU A 61 -6.58 3.51 -1.58
N PHE A 62 -7.05 3.50 -0.33
CA PHE A 62 -7.74 2.35 0.25
C PHE A 62 -9.04 2.04 -0.51
N VAL A 63 -9.86 3.05 -0.82
CA VAL A 63 -11.10 2.83 -1.59
C VAL A 63 -10.80 2.34 -3.00
N GLY A 64 -9.76 2.87 -3.66
CA GLY A 64 -9.31 2.35 -4.95
C GLY A 64 -8.94 0.86 -4.87
N ASN A 65 -8.12 0.48 -3.88
CA ASN A 65 -7.75 -0.93 -3.65
C ASN A 65 -8.99 -1.77 -3.31
N LEU A 66 -9.91 -1.27 -2.50
CA LEU A 66 -11.15 -1.97 -2.19
C LEU A 66 -11.95 -2.28 -3.46
N CYS A 67 -12.10 -1.30 -4.37
CA CYS A 67 -12.74 -1.51 -5.66
C CYS A 67 -12.02 -2.58 -6.50
N TYR A 68 -10.70 -2.52 -6.59
CA TYR A 68 -9.89 -3.51 -7.32
C TYR A 68 -10.11 -4.93 -6.77
N TYR A 69 -9.94 -5.10 -5.46
CA TYR A 69 -10.02 -6.41 -4.81
C TYR A 69 -11.42 -7.01 -4.85
N LEU A 70 -12.48 -6.20 -4.85
CA LEU A 70 -13.86 -6.68 -5.00
C LEU A 70 -14.14 -7.19 -6.41
N MET A 71 -13.50 -6.64 -7.43
CA MET A 71 -13.68 -7.08 -8.82
C MET A 71 -12.82 -8.29 -9.18
N GLU A 72 -11.62 -8.37 -8.61
CA GLU A 72 -10.64 -9.45 -8.85
C GLU A 72 -10.60 -10.46 -7.70
N TRP A 73 -11.69 -10.58 -6.94
CA TRP A 73 -11.71 -11.32 -5.67
C TRP A 73 -11.32 -12.80 -5.84
N GLU A 74 -11.77 -13.43 -6.92
CA GLU A 74 -11.53 -14.85 -7.18
C GLU A 74 -10.12 -15.12 -7.75
N GLN A 75 -9.54 -14.12 -8.40
CA GLN A 75 -8.23 -14.17 -9.03
C GLN A 75 -7.10 -13.91 -8.02
N LEU A 76 -7.39 -13.17 -6.96
CA LEU A 76 -6.42 -12.76 -5.97
C LEU A 76 -6.20 -13.82 -4.89
N ARG A 77 -4.94 -13.99 -4.49
CA ARG A 77 -4.58 -14.84 -3.35
C ARG A 77 -4.90 -14.11 -2.05
N LEU A 78 -5.83 -14.63 -1.26
CA LEU A 78 -6.19 -14.12 0.08
C LEU A 78 -6.56 -12.62 0.10
N PRO A 79 -7.53 -12.18 -0.74
CA PRO A 79 -7.88 -10.76 -0.88
C PRO A 79 -8.27 -10.10 0.46
N TYR A 80 -8.92 -10.85 1.35
CA TYR A 80 -9.31 -10.40 2.68
C TYR A 80 -8.11 -10.01 3.56
N LEU A 81 -6.98 -10.73 3.46
CA LEU A 81 -5.80 -10.47 4.28
C LEU A 81 -5.07 -9.21 3.81
N TYR A 82 -5.01 -8.99 2.49
CA TYR A 82 -4.49 -7.77 1.90
C TYR A 82 -5.34 -6.55 2.28
N LEU A 83 -6.67 -6.63 2.12
CA LEU A 83 -7.56 -5.54 2.50
C LEU A 83 -7.48 -5.22 4.00
N PHE A 84 -7.43 -6.25 4.85
CA PHE A 84 -7.20 -6.09 6.28
C PHE A 84 -5.87 -5.37 6.57
N SER A 85 -4.79 -5.81 5.92
CA SER A 85 -3.46 -5.22 6.11
C SER A 85 -3.41 -3.76 5.68
N ILE A 86 -3.94 -3.42 4.51
CA ILE A 86 -3.99 -2.04 4.00
C ILE A 86 -4.89 -1.18 4.91
N PHE A 87 -6.00 -1.72 5.41
CA PHE A 87 -6.86 -1.02 6.37
C PHE A 87 -6.13 -0.72 7.68
N VAL A 88 -5.41 -1.69 8.25
CA VAL A 88 -4.60 -1.47 9.47
C VAL A 88 -3.50 -0.45 9.22
N LEU A 89 -2.82 -0.51 8.07
CA LEU A 89 -1.80 0.47 7.68
C LEU A 89 -2.37 1.88 7.49
N LEU A 90 -3.57 2.00 6.91
CA LEU A 90 -4.29 3.27 6.83
C LEU A 90 -4.65 3.79 8.22
N ALA A 91 -5.19 2.93 9.08
CA ALA A 91 -5.63 3.32 10.42
C ALA A 91 -4.44 3.79 11.27
N ILE A 92 -3.32 3.06 11.26
CA ILE A 92 -2.11 3.47 11.98
C ILE A 92 -1.51 4.75 11.40
N GLY A 93 -1.57 4.95 10.07
CA GLY A 93 -1.12 6.21 9.44
C GLY A 93 -1.94 7.41 9.90
N ILE A 94 -3.28 7.30 9.86
CA ILE A 94 -4.19 8.35 10.35
C ILE A 94 -3.97 8.61 11.85
N LEU A 95 -3.75 7.55 12.64
CA LEU A 95 -3.52 7.65 14.07
C LEU A 95 -2.16 8.30 14.37
N ASP A 96 -1.13 8.00 13.58
CA ASP A 96 0.20 8.61 13.67
C ASP A 96 0.14 10.11 13.40
N ASP A 97 -0.58 10.53 12.36
CA ASP A 97 -0.75 11.95 12.03
C ASP A 97 -1.47 12.73 13.15
N ARG A 98 -2.33 12.06 13.93
CA ARG A 98 -3.09 12.69 15.02
C ARG A 98 -2.38 12.65 16.36
N PHE A 99 -1.68 11.56 16.66
CA PHE A 99 -1.18 11.27 18.02
C PHE A 99 0.34 11.11 18.11
N ASP A 100 1.10 11.28 17.01
CA ASP A 100 2.57 11.16 16.96
C ASP A 100 3.04 9.82 17.56
N ILE A 101 2.66 8.72 16.91
CA ILE A 101 2.87 7.38 17.46
C ILE A 101 4.35 7.02 17.43
N SER A 102 4.82 6.35 18.50
CA SER A 102 6.20 5.88 18.55
C SER A 102 6.57 5.02 17.33
N PRO A 103 7.73 5.24 16.68
CA PRO A 103 8.18 4.44 15.54
C PRO A 103 8.27 2.94 15.85
N PHE A 104 8.58 2.57 17.10
CA PHE A 104 8.64 1.17 17.54
C PHE A 104 7.28 0.48 17.52
N LEU A 105 6.21 1.17 17.93
CA LEU A 105 4.85 0.61 17.85
C LEU A 105 4.42 0.40 16.40
N ARG A 106 4.72 1.38 15.53
CA ARG A 106 4.44 1.29 14.09
C ARG A 106 5.17 0.10 13.45
N ALA A 107 6.47 -0.03 13.73
CA ALA A 107 7.28 -1.14 13.23
C ALA A 107 6.77 -2.49 13.77
N GLY A 108 6.34 -2.56 15.04
CA GLY A 108 5.74 -3.75 15.63
C GLY A 108 4.46 -4.19 14.91
N ILE A 109 3.55 -3.27 14.61
CA ILE A 109 2.32 -3.56 13.86
C ILE A 109 2.65 -4.03 12.43
N GLN A 110 3.56 -3.33 11.74
CA GLN A 110 4.03 -3.73 10.41
C GLN A 110 4.68 -5.12 10.42
N ALA A 111 5.44 -5.46 11.47
CA ALA A 111 6.04 -6.78 11.64
C ALA A 111 4.97 -7.87 11.78
N VAL A 112 3.94 -7.63 12.59
CA VAL A 112 2.81 -8.57 12.76
C VAL A 112 2.08 -8.78 11.44
N LEU A 113 1.80 -7.72 10.69
CA LEU A 113 1.17 -7.84 9.37
C LEU A 113 2.05 -8.62 8.39
N ALA A 114 3.36 -8.38 8.37
CA ALA A 114 4.30 -9.13 7.55
C ALA A 114 4.32 -10.61 7.92
N ILE A 115 4.36 -10.95 9.21
CA ILE A 115 4.32 -12.34 9.68
C ILE A 115 3.00 -13.02 9.29
N LEU A 116 1.86 -12.34 9.41
CA LEU A 116 0.56 -12.89 8.98
C LEU A 116 0.54 -13.17 7.47
N MET A 117 1.13 -12.28 6.66
CA MET A 117 1.27 -12.49 5.21
C MET A 117 2.17 -13.67 4.86
N ILE A 118 3.24 -13.87 5.63
CA ILE A 118 4.14 -15.01 5.48
C ILE A 118 3.40 -16.31 5.83
N ASP A 119 2.75 -16.37 7.00
CA ASP A 119 2.14 -17.60 7.51
C ASP A 119 0.92 -18.04 6.69
N LEU A 120 -0.01 -17.11 6.44
CA LEU A 120 -1.24 -17.41 5.73
C LEU A 120 -1.04 -17.37 4.20
N GLY A 121 -0.26 -16.40 3.74
CA GLY A 121 -0.03 -16.14 2.32
C GLY A 121 1.13 -16.87 1.72
N ASN A 122 2.00 -17.52 2.51
CA ASN A 122 3.25 -18.10 2.02
C ASN A 122 4.03 -17.13 1.12
N VAL A 123 3.95 -15.83 1.43
CA VAL A 123 4.59 -14.74 0.67
C VAL A 123 5.83 -14.32 1.44
N TYR A 124 6.97 -14.87 1.04
CA TYR A 124 8.27 -14.50 1.59
C TYR A 124 9.36 -14.66 0.54
N LEU A 125 10.51 -14.02 0.82
CA LEU A 125 11.70 -14.14 0.01
C LEU A 125 12.34 -15.51 0.20
N ASP A 126 11.96 -16.47 -0.64
CA ASP A 126 12.52 -17.83 -0.57
C ASP A 126 13.94 -17.90 -1.16
N HIS A 127 14.17 -17.25 -2.30
CA HIS A 127 15.44 -17.28 -3.02
C HIS A 127 15.82 -15.90 -3.55
N PHE A 128 17.11 -15.59 -3.65
CA PHE A 128 17.62 -14.38 -4.29
C PHE A 128 17.57 -14.46 -5.83
N GLY A 129 17.16 -15.60 -6.39
CA GLY A 129 17.30 -15.88 -7.81
C GLY A 129 18.77 -15.99 -8.22
N GLN A 130 19.04 -15.66 -9.47
CA GLN A 130 20.35 -15.82 -10.13
C GLN A 130 21.20 -14.54 -10.05
N ILE A 131 21.30 -13.93 -8.86
CA ILE A 131 22.10 -12.69 -8.68
C ILE A 131 23.60 -12.96 -8.83
N LEU A 132 24.08 -14.14 -8.41
CA LEU A 132 25.49 -14.52 -8.44
C LEU A 132 25.78 -15.58 -9.53
N GLY A 133 25.28 -15.34 -10.74
CA GLY A 133 25.43 -16.26 -11.87
C GLY A 133 24.29 -17.28 -11.97
N PRO A 134 24.48 -18.45 -12.61
CA PRO A 134 23.39 -19.39 -12.92
C PRO A 134 22.83 -20.13 -11.70
N PHE A 135 23.46 -19.98 -10.53
CA PHE A 135 23.04 -20.64 -9.30
C PHE A 135 21.93 -19.86 -8.61
N GLN A 136 20.90 -20.57 -8.13
CA GLN A 136 19.88 -19.98 -7.28
C GLN A 136 20.31 -20.07 -5.82
N LEU A 137 20.44 -18.91 -5.17
CA LEU A 137 20.75 -18.85 -3.75
C LEU A 137 19.45 -18.93 -2.94
N THR A 138 19.23 -20.07 -2.27
CA THR A 138 18.07 -20.31 -1.41
C THR A 138 18.31 -19.79 0.01
N LEU A 139 17.39 -18.99 0.57
CA LEU A 139 17.59 -18.34 1.87
C LEU A 139 17.05 -19.15 3.05
N GLY A 140 16.09 -20.05 2.83
CA GLY A 140 15.42 -20.77 3.91
C GLY A 140 14.85 -19.82 4.97
N SER A 141 15.07 -20.14 6.25
CA SER A 141 14.53 -19.35 7.39
C SER A 141 15.02 -17.90 7.44
N ILE A 142 16.20 -17.60 6.88
CA ILE A 142 16.75 -16.23 6.81
C ILE A 142 15.86 -15.36 5.91
N GLY A 143 15.23 -15.96 4.90
CA GLY A 143 14.27 -15.30 4.01
C GLY A 143 13.08 -14.71 4.75
N LEU A 144 12.62 -15.35 5.82
CA LEU A 144 11.53 -14.85 6.66
C LEU A 144 11.93 -13.55 7.36
N VAL A 145 13.10 -13.54 7.99
CA VAL A 145 13.62 -12.35 8.72
C VAL A 145 13.83 -11.19 7.76
N ILE A 146 14.40 -11.46 6.58
CA ILE A 146 14.60 -10.45 5.55
C ILE A 146 13.27 -9.91 5.03
N THR A 147 12.27 -10.76 4.83
CA THR A 147 10.94 -10.33 4.36
C THR A 147 10.31 -9.36 5.36
N VAL A 148 10.28 -9.72 6.65
CA VAL A 148 9.72 -8.84 7.70
C VAL A 148 10.46 -7.50 7.74
N PHE A 149 11.79 -7.53 7.74
CA PHE A 149 12.59 -6.31 7.75
C PHE A 149 12.38 -5.45 6.50
N ALA A 150 12.35 -6.07 5.31
CA ALA A 150 12.13 -5.39 4.04
C ALA A 150 10.74 -4.74 3.98
N THR A 151 9.70 -5.42 4.45
CA THR A 151 8.35 -4.85 4.53
C THR A 151 8.31 -3.59 5.39
N ILE A 152 8.88 -3.64 6.60
CA ILE A 152 8.96 -2.48 7.52
C ILE A 152 9.77 -1.35 6.88
N ALA A 153 10.93 -1.68 6.30
CA ALA A 153 11.83 -0.70 5.69
C ALA A 153 11.16 0.01 4.51
N ILE A 154 10.48 -0.73 3.62
CA ILE A 154 9.77 -0.16 2.47
C ILE A 154 8.63 0.75 2.93
N ILE A 155 7.77 0.30 3.86
CA ILE A 155 6.65 1.12 4.33
C ILE A 155 7.15 2.42 4.97
N ASN A 156 8.18 2.35 5.82
CA ASN A 156 8.74 3.53 6.45
C ASN A 156 9.47 4.44 5.45
N ALA A 157 10.16 3.88 4.44
CA ALA A 157 10.79 4.66 3.39
C ALA A 157 9.75 5.45 2.58
N PHE A 158 8.65 4.82 2.15
CA PHE A 158 7.57 5.51 1.46
C PHE A 158 6.95 6.62 2.35
N ASN A 159 6.72 6.35 3.63
CA ASN A 159 6.21 7.37 4.55
C ASN A 159 7.15 8.57 4.73
N MET A 160 8.47 8.38 4.63
CA MET A 160 9.44 9.49 4.69
C MET A 160 9.50 10.30 3.38
N ILE A 161 9.27 9.65 2.24
CA ILE A 161 9.26 10.25 0.90
C ILE A 161 7.99 11.08 0.66
N ASP A 162 6.86 10.70 1.24
CA ASP A 162 5.55 11.38 1.07
C ASP A 162 5.52 12.81 1.61
N GLY A 163 6.54 13.23 2.37
CA GLY A 163 6.69 14.61 2.81
C GLY A 163 7.00 15.62 1.69
N ILE A 164 7.15 15.16 0.44
CA ILE A 164 7.38 15.97 -0.75
C ILE A 164 6.19 15.81 -1.70
N ASP A 165 5.40 16.87 -1.86
CA ASP A 165 4.18 16.88 -2.68
C ASP A 165 4.43 16.30 -4.09
N GLY A 166 3.75 15.20 -4.42
CA GLY A 166 3.74 14.59 -5.75
C GLY A 166 4.91 13.65 -6.09
N LEU A 167 5.97 13.58 -5.26
CA LEU A 167 7.12 12.71 -5.50
C LEU A 167 6.77 11.23 -5.33
N LEU A 168 5.98 10.91 -4.31
CA LEU A 168 5.62 9.53 -3.98
C LEU A 168 4.77 8.87 -5.08
N GLY A 169 3.83 9.61 -5.66
CA GLY A 169 3.01 9.13 -6.78
C GLY A 169 3.86 8.78 -8.00
N GLY A 170 4.81 9.65 -8.36
CA GLY A 170 5.74 9.41 -9.46
C GLY A 170 6.65 8.21 -9.23
N LEU A 171 7.27 8.11 -8.06
CA LEU A 171 8.15 6.99 -7.70
C LEU A 171 7.40 5.66 -7.67
N SER A 172 6.17 5.65 -7.18
CA SER A 172 5.31 4.46 -7.16
C SER A 172 5.00 3.99 -8.58
N CYS A 173 4.62 4.90 -9.48
CA CYS A 173 4.37 4.57 -10.88
C CYS A 173 5.59 3.97 -11.59
N VAL A 174 6.78 4.55 -11.40
CA VAL A 174 8.02 4.04 -12.01
C VAL A 174 8.38 2.66 -11.45
N SER A 175 8.30 2.49 -10.13
CA SER A 175 8.64 1.23 -9.46
C SER A 175 7.69 0.11 -9.86
N LEU A 176 6.37 0.36 -9.87
CA LEU A 176 5.36 -0.60 -10.27
C LEU A 176 5.49 -0.97 -11.75
N ARG A 177 5.75 0.00 -12.63
CA ARG A 177 6.04 -0.27 -14.05
C ARG A 177 7.24 -1.19 -14.19
N ARG A 178 8.31 -0.99 -13.42
CA ARG A 178 9.50 -1.85 -13.48
C ARG A 178 9.24 -3.28 -13.00
N LEU A 179 8.26 -3.49 -12.12
CA LEU A 179 7.86 -4.83 -11.66
C LEU A 179 6.94 -5.54 -12.67
N ALA A 180 6.19 -4.80 -13.47
CA ALA A 180 5.31 -5.34 -14.49
C ALA A 180 6.05 -5.86 -15.75
N PHE A 181 7.35 -5.56 -15.90
CA PHE A 181 8.21 -5.96 -17.03
C PHE A 181 9.50 -6.62 -16.52
#